data_AF-A0A3D2RK88-F1
#
_entry.id   AF-A0A3D2RK88-F1
#
_cell.length_a   1.000
_cell.length_b   1.000
_cell.length_c   1.000
_cell.angle_alpha   90.00
_cell.angle_beta   90.00
_cell.angle_gamma   90.00
#
_symmetry.space_group_name_H-M   'P 1'
#
loop_
_entity.id
_entity.type
_entity.pdbx_description
1 polymer ?
#
loop_
_entity_poly.entity_id
_entity_poly.type
_entity_poly.pdbx_seq_one_letter_code
_entity_poly.pdbx_strand_id
1 'polypeptide(L)'
;VRACIKLAQKIETEPMGVSAGVMWGNPFTDVPELRTNSLVVMDGDEEIAAAYALELAELFWSRHEGMQVPLTSIQESVRIAKMVESGTVVIMDAADATSSGASGDSNAILRELVRQDYSGRALIPVVDPAAVETAFMAGVGAMINTKVGGAFDGLRYEPLKLTGRVRMLTDGKFKSESFGWDWDSGNTTVLETSNATLVIGTRPVSLFDRSWFYAHGQDPQQFDLVVVKSPHCEPHMFADWCSRLINVDAPGATSANLHSLGHTICERPVFPLDPIGGYTPSADFFAR
;
A
#
# COMPACT_ATOMS: atom_id res chain seq x y z
N VAL A 1 8.50 -6.56 -16.03
CA VAL A 1 7.89 -5.28 -16.47
C VAL A 1 8.52 -4.69 -17.74
N ARG A 2 9.71 -4.05 -17.72
CA ARG A 2 10.24 -3.30 -18.89
C ARG A 2 10.36 -4.11 -20.19
N ALA A 3 10.64 -5.41 -20.12
CA ALA A 3 10.72 -6.25 -21.31
C ALA A 3 9.34 -6.49 -21.95
N CYS A 4 8.30 -6.77 -21.16
CA CYS A 4 6.93 -6.89 -21.66
C CYS A 4 6.47 -5.59 -22.33
N ILE A 5 6.81 -4.43 -21.75
CA ILE A 5 6.49 -3.12 -22.35
C ILE A 5 7.17 -2.96 -23.72
N LYS A 6 8.46 -3.30 -23.83
CA LYS A 6 9.18 -3.23 -25.11
C LYS A 6 8.60 -4.18 -26.16
N LEU A 7 8.20 -5.39 -25.77
CA LEU A 7 7.57 -6.33 -26.69
C LEU A 7 6.19 -5.83 -27.13
N ALA A 8 5.37 -5.34 -26.19
CA ALA A 8 4.08 -4.73 -26.52
C ALA A 8 4.23 -3.58 -27.51
N GLN A 9 5.15 -2.64 -27.26
CA GLN A 9 5.44 -1.53 -28.17
C GLN A 9 5.90 -2.00 -29.56
N LYS A 10 6.67 -3.10 -29.63
CA LYS A 10 7.06 -3.68 -30.91
C LYS A 10 5.85 -4.22 -31.67
N ILE A 11 4.98 -4.97 -31.00
CA ILE A 11 3.74 -5.52 -31.60
C ILE A 11 2.88 -4.38 -32.14
N GLU A 12 2.76 -3.28 -31.39
CA GLU A 12 2.01 -2.07 -31.79
C GLU A 12 2.60 -1.35 -33.01
N THR A 13 3.86 -1.61 -33.39
CA THR A 13 4.48 -1.03 -34.58
C THR A 13 4.37 -1.90 -35.83
N GLU A 14 3.86 -3.13 -35.71
CA GLU A 14 3.62 -4.01 -36.86
C GLU A 14 2.46 -3.47 -37.71
N PRO A 15 2.41 -3.74 -39.04
CA PRO A 15 1.42 -3.14 -39.94
C PRO A 15 -0.05 -3.33 -39.54
N MET A 16 -0.39 -4.47 -38.90
CA MET A 16 -1.74 -4.77 -38.42
C MET A 16 -1.86 -4.69 -36.89
N GLY A 17 -0.82 -4.25 -36.18
CA GLY A 17 -0.81 -4.12 -34.73
C GLY A 17 -1.65 -2.93 -34.27
N VAL A 18 -2.55 -3.15 -33.31
CA VAL A 18 -3.41 -2.08 -32.75
C VAL A 18 -3.03 -1.77 -31.31
N SER A 19 -2.95 -2.79 -30.45
CA SER A 19 -2.58 -2.63 -29.05
C SER A 19 -2.03 -3.92 -28.48
N ALA A 20 -1.09 -3.84 -27.55
CA ALA A 20 -0.60 -5.00 -26.83
C ALA A 20 -0.27 -4.67 -25.36
N GLY A 21 -0.36 -5.66 -24.48
CA GLY A 21 -0.10 -5.42 -23.06
C GLY A 21 -0.13 -6.68 -22.20
N VAL A 22 0.31 -6.48 -20.96
CA VAL A 22 0.17 -7.47 -19.88
C VAL A 22 -0.64 -6.81 -18.77
N MET A 23 -1.77 -7.42 -18.43
CA MET A 23 -2.69 -6.99 -17.38
C MET A 23 -2.40 -7.80 -16.12
N TRP A 24 -1.82 -7.16 -15.11
CA TRP A 24 -1.56 -7.80 -13.83
C TRP A 24 -2.83 -7.83 -13.00
N GLY A 25 -3.28 -9.03 -12.62
CA GLY A 25 -4.41 -9.19 -11.72
C GLY A 25 -4.13 -8.54 -10.37
N ASN A 26 -5.15 -7.95 -9.76
CA ASN A 26 -5.05 -7.42 -8.40
C ASN A 26 -4.88 -8.59 -7.42
N PRO A 27 -3.68 -8.80 -6.83
CA PRO A 27 -3.40 -10.02 -6.08
C PRO A 27 -4.17 -10.12 -4.77
N PHE A 28 -4.87 -9.06 -4.36
CA PHE A 28 -5.68 -9.00 -3.14
C PHE A 28 -7.13 -9.44 -3.35
N THR A 29 -7.56 -9.66 -4.59
CA THR A 29 -8.93 -10.03 -4.93
C THR A 29 -9.05 -11.53 -5.14
N ASP A 30 -9.69 -12.22 -4.20
CA ASP A 30 -9.90 -13.67 -4.24
C ASP A 30 -11.10 -14.04 -5.15
N VAL A 31 -10.85 -14.17 -6.45
CA VAL A 31 -11.84 -14.51 -7.49
C VAL A 31 -11.29 -15.56 -8.45
N PRO A 32 -12.13 -16.37 -9.10
CA PRO A 32 -11.67 -17.43 -10.03
C PRO A 32 -10.75 -16.91 -11.13
N GLU A 33 -10.98 -15.69 -11.60
CA GLU A 33 -10.23 -15.05 -12.68
C GLU A 33 -8.87 -14.49 -12.24
N LEU A 34 -8.50 -14.58 -10.95
CA LEU A 34 -7.25 -14.03 -10.44
C LEU A 34 -6.02 -14.62 -11.16
N ARG A 35 -5.48 -13.87 -12.11
CA ARG A 35 -4.31 -14.22 -12.91
C ARG A 35 -3.69 -12.98 -13.54
N THR A 36 -2.51 -13.15 -14.14
CA THR A 36 -1.97 -12.17 -15.10
C THR A 36 -2.37 -12.59 -16.51
N ASN A 37 -2.88 -11.66 -17.31
CA ASN A 37 -3.27 -11.91 -18.70
C ASN A 37 -2.37 -11.13 -19.66
N SER A 38 -2.00 -11.73 -20.79
CA SER A 38 -1.52 -10.98 -21.95
C SER A 38 -2.70 -10.64 -22.87
N LEU A 39 -2.65 -9.46 -23.48
CA LEU A 39 -3.66 -9.01 -24.43
C LEU A 39 -2.96 -8.48 -25.67
N VAL A 40 -3.42 -8.91 -26.85
CA VAL A 40 -2.99 -8.40 -28.13
C VAL A 40 -4.24 -8.15 -28.97
N VAL A 41 -4.28 -6.98 -29.60
CA VAL A 41 -5.33 -6.55 -30.52
C VAL A 41 -4.66 -6.25 -31.85
N MET A 42 -5.15 -6.89 -32.91
CA MET A 42 -4.70 -6.70 -34.28
C MET A 42 -5.88 -6.48 -35.21
N ASP A 43 -5.64 -5.83 -36.35
CA ASP A 43 -6.60 -5.69 -37.44
C ASP A 43 -6.57 -6.96 -38.32
N GLY A 44 -7.24 -8.01 -37.85
CA GLY A 44 -7.19 -9.33 -38.48
C GLY A 44 -5.97 -10.17 -38.08
N ASP A 45 -5.75 -11.26 -38.82
CA ASP A 45 -4.70 -12.26 -38.59
C ASP A 45 -4.68 -12.87 -37.17
N GLU A 46 -5.66 -13.76 -36.93
CA GLU A 46 -5.84 -14.47 -35.66
C GLU A 46 -4.59 -15.27 -35.24
N GLU A 47 -3.90 -15.91 -36.19
CA GLU A 47 -2.73 -16.73 -35.89
C GLU A 47 -1.58 -15.88 -35.36
N ILE A 48 -1.31 -14.72 -35.98
CA ILE A 48 -0.27 -13.81 -35.52
C ILE A 48 -0.67 -13.16 -34.18
N ALA A 49 -1.93 -12.77 -34.01
CA ALA A 49 -2.41 -12.19 -32.76
C ALA A 49 -2.24 -13.17 -31.58
N ALA A 50 -2.62 -14.44 -31.78
CA ALA A 50 -2.43 -15.49 -30.79
C ALA A 50 -0.95 -15.73 -30.50
N ALA A 51 -0.09 -15.78 -31.53
CA ALA A 51 1.34 -15.96 -31.36
C ALA A 51 1.98 -14.85 -30.49
N TYR A 52 1.63 -13.58 -30.73
CA TYR A 52 2.12 -12.47 -29.92
C TYR A 52 1.58 -12.47 -28.49
N ALA A 53 0.30 -12.84 -28.29
CA ALA A 53 -0.27 -12.95 -26.95
C ALA A 53 0.46 -14.02 -26.14
N LEU A 54 0.75 -15.18 -26.75
CA LEU A 54 1.53 -16.25 -26.13
C LEU A 54 2.99 -15.83 -25.87
N GLU A 55 3.64 -15.12 -26.81
CA GLU A 55 5.00 -14.59 -26.61
C GLU A 55 5.08 -13.64 -25.41
N LEU A 56 4.10 -12.73 -25.27
CA LEU A 56 4.00 -11.85 -24.10
C LEU A 56 3.78 -12.61 -22.80
N ALA A 57 2.92 -13.64 -22.83
CA ALA A 57 2.63 -14.48 -21.69
C ALA A 57 3.88 -15.23 -21.22
N GLU A 58 4.60 -15.87 -22.14
CA GLU A 58 5.86 -16.57 -21.88
C GLU A 58 6.95 -15.62 -21.39
N LEU A 59 7.06 -14.42 -21.98
CA LEU A 59 8.03 -13.43 -21.56
C LEU A 59 7.77 -12.97 -20.11
N PHE A 60 6.51 -12.75 -19.74
CA PHE A 60 6.15 -12.43 -18.36
C PHE A 60 6.46 -13.62 -17.44
N TRP A 61 6.01 -14.81 -17.82
CA TRP A 61 6.21 -16.03 -17.05
C TRP A 61 7.69 -16.33 -16.81
N SER A 62 8.57 -16.18 -17.79
CA SER A 62 10.03 -16.39 -17.61
C SER A 62 10.67 -15.50 -16.52
N ARG A 63 9.95 -14.48 -16.01
CA ARG A 63 10.43 -13.52 -15.01
C ARG A 63 9.53 -13.42 -13.77
N HIS A 64 8.48 -14.23 -13.69
CA HIS A 64 7.43 -14.11 -12.68
C HIS A 64 7.96 -14.19 -11.24
N GLU A 65 8.97 -15.03 -10.97
CA GLU A 65 9.57 -15.18 -9.64
C GLU A 65 10.16 -13.87 -9.09
N GLY A 66 10.67 -13.01 -9.97
CA GLY A 66 11.23 -11.71 -9.63
C GLY A 66 10.16 -10.65 -9.31
N MET A 67 8.87 -10.97 -9.41
CA MET A 67 7.75 -10.08 -9.06
C MET A 67 7.42 -10.13 -7.55
N GLN A 68 8.35 -10.60 -6.74
CA GLN A 68 8.24 -10.64 -5.28
C GLN A 68 9.13 -9.56 -4.65
N VAL A 69 8.66 -8.97 -3.55
CA VAL A 69 9.39 -7.95 -2.80
C VAL A 69 9.98 -8.56 -1.52
N PRO A 70 11.27 -8.31 -1.20
CA PRO A 70 11.80 -8.68 0.10
C PRO A 70 11.16 -7.82 1.18
N LEU A 71 10.55 -8.47 2.18
CA LEU A 71 9.92 -7.81 3.32
C LEU A 71 10.69 -8.07 4.60
N THR A 72 10.69 -7.08 5.49
CA THR A 72 11.26 -7.18 6.84
C THR A 72 10.13 -7.34 7.84
N SER A 73 10.20 -8.32 8.75
CA SER A 73 9.13 -8.48 9.76
C SER A 73 8.91 -7.20 10.57
N ILE A 74 7.70 -6.98 11.08
CA ILE A 74 7.41 -5.80 11.93
C ILE A 74 8.39 -5.70 13.11
N GLN A 75 8.68 -6.83 13.77
CA GLN A 75 9.57 -6.86 14.91
C GLN A 75 10.99 -6.41 14.54
N GLU A 76 11.52 -6.90 13.42
CA GLU A 76 12.85 -6.52 12.96
C GLU A 76 12.88 -5.09 12.42
N SER A 77 11.82 -4.64 11.75
CA SER A 77 11.69 -3.26 11.25
C SER A 77 11.82 -2.24 12.39
N VAL A 78 11.17 -2.49 13.53
CA VAL A 78 11.29 -1.62 14.70
C VAL A 78 12.67 -1.71 15.35
N ARG A 79 13.31 -2.90 15.39
CA ARG A 79 14.70 -3.02 15.87
C ARG A 79 15.67 -2.22 15.00
N ILE A 80 15.55 -2.33 13.68
CA ILE A 80 16.34 -1.54 12.74
C ILE A 80 16.11 -0.06 12.97
N ALA A 81 14.86 0.37 13.14
CA ALA A 81 14.55 1.77 13.40
C ALA A 81 15.21 2.30 14.68
N LYS A 82 15.31 1.50 15.74
CA LYS A 82 16.00 1.87 16.99
C LYS A 82 17.51 1.99 16.85
N MET A 83 18.11 1.38 15.83
CA MET A 83 19.56 1.45 15.57
C MET A 83 19.97 2.67 14.73
N VAL A 84 19.01 3.41 14.17
CA VAL A 84 19.31 4.60 13.37
C VAL A 84 19.52 5.78 14.31
N GLU A 85 20.76 6.28 14.37
CA GLU A 85 21.16 7.34 15.30
C GLU A 85 20.72 8.74 14.84
N SER A 86 20.54 8.95 13.54
CA SER A 86 20.18 10.26 12.97
C SER A 86 19.36 10.17 11.68
N GLY A 87 18.47 11.15 11.52
CA GLY A 87 17.52 11.25 10.42
C GLY A 87 16.33 10.29 10.53
N THR A 88 15.50 10.27 9.50
CA THR A 88 14.19 9.61 9.54
C THR A 88 14.23 8.20 8.97
N VAL A 89 13.59 7.27 9.67
CA VAL A 89 13.27 5.93 9.16
C VAL A 89 11.87 5.93 8.57
N VAL A 90 11.74 5.48 7.33
CA VAL A 90 10.46 5.33 6.65
C VAL A 90 10.08 3.86 6.61
N ILE A 91 8.93 3.52 7.21
CA ILE A 91 8.35 2.18 7.17
C ILE A 91 7.18 2.18 6.18
N MET A 92 7.36 1.46 5.07
CA MET A 92 6.35 1.29 4.02
C MET A 92 5.41 0.14 4.39
N ASP A 93 4.22 0.50 4.84
CA ASP A 93 3.12 -0.42 5.18
C ASP A 93 2.27 -0.69 3.94
N ALA A 94 2.78 -1.56 3.07
CA ALA A 94 2.06 -1.99 1.87
C ALA A 94 0.77 -2.74 2.20
N ALA A 95 0.70 -3.39 3.37
CA ALA A 95 -0.39 -4.29 3.74
C ALA A 95 -1.69 -3.55 4.07
N ASP A 96 -1.60 -2.29 4.46
CA ASP A 96 -2.74 -1.41 4.75
C ASP A 96 -2.77 -0.19 3.81
N ALA A 97 -2.43 -0.39 2.54
CA ALA A 97 -2.43 0.65 1.53
C ALA A 97 -3.86 0.97 1.03
N THR A 98 -4.36 2.16 1.36
CA THR A 98 -5.70 2.61 0.98
C THR A 98 -5.87 2.77 -0.53
N SER A 99 -4.80 3.13 -1.25
CA SER A 99 -4.78 3.16 -2.71
C SER A 99 -4.86 1.77 -3.36
N SER A 100 -4.63 0.71 -2.58
CA SER A 100 -4.71 -0.69 -3.01
C SER A 100 -5.99 -1.39 -2.52
N GLY A 101 -6.87 -0.67 -1.82
CA GLY A 101 -8.15 -1.17 -1.34
C GLY A 101 -8.22 -1.55 0.14
N ALA A 102 -7.17 -1.29 0.93
CA ALA A 102 -7.23 -1.44 2.39
C ALA A 102 -7.96 -0.27 3.08
N SER A 103 -8.32 -0.45 4.34
CA SER A 103 -9.09 0.51 5.14
C SER A 103 -8.24 1.65 5.72
N GLY A 104 -6.93 1.47 5.89
CA GLY A 104 -6.03 2.46 6.49
C GLY A 104 -6.08 2.49 8.03
N ASP A 105 -6.76 1.53 8.66
CA ASP A 105 -6.98 1.46 10.11
C ASP A 105 -6.00 0.53 10.86
N SER A 106 -4.95 0.04 10.18
CA SER A 106 -3.92 -0.78 10.81
C SER A 106 -3.12 0.04 11.82
N ASN A 107 -3.15 -0.42 13.08
CA ASN A 107 -2.30 0.05 14.15
C ASN A 107 -1.12 -0.90 14.42
N ALA A 108 -0.86 -1.89 13.55
CA ALA A 108 0.09 -2.97 13.83
C ALA A 108 1.51 -2.45 14.11
N ILE A 109 1.98 -1.48 13.31
CA ILE A 109 3.30 -0.87 13.50
C ILE A 109 3.31 -0.02 14.78
N LEU A 110 2.28 0.79 15.04
CA LEU A 110 2.16 1.57 16.27
C LEU A 110 2.21 0.67 17.51
N ARG A 111 1.47 -0.44 17.49
CA ARG A 111 1.44 -1.43 18.56
C ARG A 111 2.84 -2.03 18.80
N GLU A 112 3.58 -2.32 17.73
CA GLU A 112 4.95 -2.82 17.87
C GLU A 112 5.91 -1.76 18.42
N LEU A 113 5.79 -0.51 17.98
CA LEU A 113 6.60 0.60 18.51
C LEU A 113 6.38 0.76 20.02
N VAL A 114 5.14 0.65 20.49
CA VAL A 114 4.82 0.63 21.92
C VAL A 114 5.41 -0.61 22.61
N ARG A 115 5.26 -1.79 22.02
CA ARG A 115 5.76 -3.06 22.60
C ARG A 115 7.28 -3.08 22.78
N GLN A 116 8.03 -2.40 21.91
CA GLN A 116 9.48 -2.33 21.97
C GLN A 116 10.01 -1.05 22.64
N ASP A 117 9.15 -0.26 23.28
CA ASP A 117 9.52 1.02 23.90
C ASP A 117 10.32 1.92 22.96
N TYR A 118 9.82 2.12 21.74
CA TYR A 118 10.45 3.03 20.79
C TYR A 118 10.42 4.46 21.36
N SER A 119 11.61 5.06 21.51
CA SER A 119 11.81 6.35 22.18
C SER A 119 11.79 7.55 21.23
N GLY A 120 11.91 7.32 19.93
CA GLY A 120 11.83 8.38 18.92
C GLY A 120 10.39 8.87 18.72
N ARG A 121 10.25 9.99 18.01
CA ARG A 121 8.96 10.55 17.59
C ARG A 121 8.51 9.87 16.30
N ALA A 122 7.49 9.03 16.38
CA ALA A 122 6.87 8.41 15.20
C ALA A 122 5.73 9.26 14.64
N LEU A 123 5.62 9.38 13.31
CA LEU A 123 4.48 9.96 12.60
C LEU A 123 3.69 8.86 11.90
N ILE A 124 2.40 8.72 12.22
CA ILE A 124 1.60 7.58 11.75
C ILE A 124 0.22 8.06 11.28
N PRO A 125 -0.16 7.78 10.02
CA PRO A 125 -1.51 8.02 9.53
C PRO A 125 -2.42 6.84 9.92
N VAL A 126 -3.64 7.12 10.35
CA VAL A 126 -4.66 6.10 10.67
C VAL A 126 -6.04 6.57 10.25
N VAL A 127 -6.92 5.67 9.79
CA VAL A 127 -8.34 5.94 9.63
C VAL A 127 -9.11 5.38 10.83
N ASP A 128 -9.71 6.25 11.63
CA ASP A 128 -10.48 5.86 12.82
C ASP A 128 -11.53 6.93 13.19
N PRO A 129 -12.79 6.78 12.73
CA PRO A 129 -13.84 7.75 13.00
C PRO A 129 -14.14 7.98 14.48
N ALA A 130 -14.06 6.94 15.31
CA ALA A 130 -14.40 7.02 16.72
C ALA A 130 -13.33 7.78 17.52
N ALA A 131 -12.05 7.59 17.17
CA ALA A 131 -10.96 8.37 17.74
C ALA A 131 -11.06 9.86 17.37
N VAL A 132 -11.43 10.17 16.12
CA VAL A 132 -11.71 11.54 15.69
C VAL A 132 -12.86 12.15 16.48
N GLU A 133 -14.00 11.48 16.58
CA GLU A 133 -15.17 11.97 17.31
C GLU A 133 -14.82 12.30 18.77
N THR A 134 -14.08 11.41 19.43
CA THR A 134 -13.59 11.62 20.80
C THR A 134 -12.73 12.88 20.92
N ALA A 135 -11.83 13.11 19.96
CA ALA A 135 -10.98 14.30 19.93
C ALA A 135 -11.77 15.58 19.67
N PHE A 136 -12.75 15.54 18.77
CA PHE A 136 -13.64 16.67 18.47
C PHE A 136 -14.48 17.06 19.68
N MET A 137 -15.03 16.09 20.41
CA MET A 137 -15.79 16.36 21.63
C MET A 137 -14.94 17.00 22.73
N ALA A 138 -13.67 16.62 22.84
CA ALA A 138 -12.77 17.14 23.87
C ALA A 138 -12.18 18.51 23.52
N GLY A 139 -11.94 18.77 22.23
CA GLY A 139 -11.37 20.02 21.73
C GLY A 139 -9.83 20.06 21.77
N VAL A 140 -9.27 21.01 21.01
CA VAL A 140 -7.82 21.23 20.93
C VAL A 140 -7.24 21.56 22.30
N GLY A 141 -6.10 20.95 22.62
CA GLY A 141 -5.40 21.10 23.89
C GLY A 141 -5.80 20.10 24.97
N ALA A 142 -6.95 19.42 24.83
CA ALA A 142 -7.40 18.42 25.79
C ALA A 142 -6.52 17.16 25.78
N MET A 143 -6.38 16.54 26.96
CA MET A 143 -5.84 15.19 27.10
C MET A 143 -7.01 14.20 27.02
N ILE A 144 -6.92 13.22 26.12
CA ILE A 144 -7.96 12.19 25.94
C ILE A 144 -7.38 10.80 26.14
N ASN A 145 -8.24 9.90 26.63
CA ASN A 145 -8.01 8.47 26.58
C ASN A 145 -8.89 7.91 25.47
N THR A 146 -8.29 7.29 24.46
CA THR A 146 -9.02 6.73 23.33
C THR A 146 -8.43 5.37 22.92
N LYS A 147 -9.06 4.73 21.95
CA LYS A 147 -8.52 3.56 21.25
C LYS A 147 -8.31 3.95 19.79
N VAL A 148 -7.25 3.42 19.17
CA VAL A 148 -6.95 3.68 17.76
C VAL A 148 -6.70 2.38 17.01
N GLY A 149 -7.25 2.30 15.80
CA GLY A 149 -7.07 1.24 14.81
C GLY A 149 -8.05 0.07 14.98
N GLY A 150 -8.22 -0.71 13.92
CA GLY A 150 -9.25 -1.77 13.86
C GLY A 150 -10.68 -1.23 13.81
N ALA A 151 -10.86 -0.01 13.31
CA ALA A 151 -12.16 0.62 13.16
C ALA A 151 -13.05 -0.10 12.12
N PHE A 152 -12.42 -0.72 11.11
CA PHE A 152 -13.10 -1.43 10.03
C PHE A 152 -12.71 -2.91 10.00
N ASP A 153 -11.47 -3.23 10.35
CA ASP A 153 -10.94 -4.60 10.35
C ASP A 153 -10.60 -5.11 11.75
N GLY A 154 -11.64 -5.23 12.58
CA GLY A 154 -11.51 -5.72 13.95
C GLY A 154 -11.12 -7.20 14.07
N LEU A 155 -11.14 -7.97 12.97
CA LEU A 155 -10.64 -9.33 12.94
C LEU A 155 -9.12 -9.38 12.87
N ARG A 156 -8.49 -8.47 12.11
CA ARG A 156 -7.02 -8.38 12.03
C ARG A 156 -6.41 -7.49 13.11
N TYR A 157 -7.10 -6.41 13.51
CA TYR A 157 -6.53 -5.39 14.38
C TYR A 157 -7.34 -5.23 15.67
N GLU A 158 -6.70 -5.56 16.80
CA GLU A 158 -7.21 -5.14 18.09
C GLU A 158 -6.98 -3.62 18.27
N PRO A 159 -7.99 -2.82 18.67
CA PRO A 159 -7.78 -1.40 18.95
C PRO A 159 -6.79 -1.16 20.10
N LEU A 160 -5.84 -0.24 19.91
CA LEU A 160 -4.80 0.07 20.89
C LEU A 160 -5.24 1.24 21.78
N LYS A 161 -5.28 1.03 23.10
CA LYS A 161 -5.56 2.10 24.07
C LYS A 161 -4.39 3.06 24.15
N LEU A 162 -4.67 4.36 24.07
CA LEU A 162 -3.68 5.42 24.07
C LEU A 162 -4.18 6.62 24.87
N THR A 163 -3.26 7.32 25.50
CA THR A 163 -3.49 8.64 26.09
C THR A 163 -2.70 9.66 25.28
N GLY A 164 -3.38 10.71 24.81
CA GLY A 164 -2.74 11.72 23.96
C GLY A 164 -3.40 13.09 24.08
N ARG A 165 -2.68 14.12 23.61
CA ARG A 165 -3.17 15.49 23.53
C ARG A 165 -3.70 15.78 22.14
N VAL A 166 -4.90 16.33 22.05
CA VAL A 166 -5.45 16.84 20.79
C VAL A 166 -4.66 18.08 20.38
N ARG A 167 -3.96 18.03 19.25
CA ARG A 167 -3.14 19.13 18.74
C ARG A 167 -3.80 19.92 17.64
N MET A 168 -4.65 19.29 16.84
CA MET A 168 -5.32 19.91 15.71
C MET A 168 -6.63 19.19 15.41
N LEU A 169 -7.63 19.92 14.95
CA LEU A 169 -8.90 19.43 14.43
C LEU A 169 -9.17 20.14 13.10
N THR A 170 -9.49 19.41 12.04
CA THR A 170 -9.75 19.95 10.69
C THR A 170 -10.96 19.28 10.05
N ASP A 171 -11.52 19.87 8.99
CA ASP A 171 -12.57 19.24 8.20
C ASP A 171 -12.04 18.21 7.17
N GLY A 172 -10.72 17.98 7.16
CA GLY A 172 -10.03 16.97 6.33
C GLY A 172 -9.92 17.29 4.85
N LYS A 173 -10.19 18.52 4.42
CA LYS A 173 -10.10 18.91 3.01
C LYS A 173 -8.74 19.53 2.69
N PHE A 174 -8.08 18.99 1.68
CA PHE A 174 -6.77 19.48 1.22
C PHE A 174 -6.53 19.02 -0.23
N LYS A 175 -5.45 19.52 -0.85
CA LYS A 175 -5.04 19.12 -2.20
C LYS A 175 -3.88 18.14 -2.14
N SER A 176 -3.94 17.09 -2.96
CA SER A 176 -2.83 16.14 -3.10
C SER A 176 -1.61 16.81 -3.74
N GLU A 177 -0.42 16.43 -3.29
CA GLU A 177 0.85 16.88 -3.89
C GLU A 177 1.03 16.26 -5.28
N SER A 178 0.68 14.98 -5.43
CA SER A 178 0.88 14.23 -6.67
C SER A 178 0.02 14.68 -7.83
N PHE A 179 -1.25 15.05 -7.58
CA PHE A 179 -2.22 15.29 -8.65
C PHE A 179 -2.89 16.67 -8.59
N GLY A 180 -2.73 17.41 -7.48
CA GLY A 180 -3.45 18.66 -7.25
C GLY A 180 -4.97 18.48 -7.06
N TRP A 181 -5.41 17.23 -6.85
CA TRP A 181 -6.82 16.88 -6.68
C TRP A 181 -7.31 17.23 -5.28
N ASP A 182 -8.58 17.62 -5.18
CA ASP A 182 -9.24 17.82 -3.91
C ASP A 182 -9.50 16.47 -3.24
N TRP A 183 -8.90 16.27 -2.07
CA TRP A 183 -9.11 15.11 -1.21
C TRP A 183 -9.87 15.51 0.04
N ASP A 184 -10.60 14.55 0.59
CA ASP A 184 -11.46 14.76 1.74
C ASP A 184 -11.46 13.51 2.65
N SER A 185 -10.71 13.57 3.73
CA SER A 185 -10.74 12.54 4.79
C SER A 185 -11.86 12.69 5.79
N GLY A 186 -12.73 13.68 5.60
CA GLY A 186 -13.64 14.16 6.64
C GLY A 186 -12.89 14.62 7.87
N ASN A 187 -13.63 14.81 8.97
CA ASN A 187 -13.05 15.32 10.21
C ASN A 187 -11.75 14.57 10.56
N THR A 188 -10.69 15.33 10.79
CA THR A 188 -9.35 14.79 11.02
C THR A 188 -8.77 15.43 12.27
N THR A 189 -8.11 14.62 13.10
CA THR A 189 -7.43 15.07 14.32
C THR A 189 -5.95 14.73 14.26
N VAL A 190 -5.13 15.62 14.82
CA VAL A 190 -3.75 15.28 15.19
C VAL A 190 -3.73 14.97 16.68
N LEU A 191 -3.36 13.74 17.03
CA LEU A 191 -3.24 13.27 18.40
C LEU A 191 -1.77 12.99 18.72
N GLU A 192 -1.21 13.72 19.69
CA GLU A 192 0.17 13.54 20.13
C GLU A 192 0.21 12.73 21.43
N THR A 193 0.92 11.60 21.41
CA THR A 193 1.25 10.77 22.58
C THR A 193 2.71 11.01 23.00
N SER A 194 3.21 10.25 23.97
CA SER A 194 4.61 10.37 24.42
C SER A 194 5.65 10.10 23.33
N ASN A 195 5.35 9.20 22.38
CA ASN A 195 6.30 8.73 21.36
C ASN A 195 5.71 8.65 19.95
N ALA A 196 4.46 9.07 19.75
CA ALA A 196 3.84 9.09 18.42
C ALA A 196 2.98 10.34 18.22
N THR A 197 2.96 10.83 16.99
CA THR A 197 1.98 11.78 16.47
C THR A 197 1.13 11.06 15.45
N LEU A 198 -0.15 10.95 15.74
CA LEU A 198 -1.12 10.28 14.88
C LEU A 198 -1.91 11.33 14.11
N VAL A 199 -1.96 11.20 12.79
CA VAL A 199 -2.87 11.97 11.94
C VAL A 199 -4.04 11.06 11.59
N ILE A 200 -5.18 11.29 12.24
CA ILE A 200 -6.32 10.36 12.24
C ILE A 200 -7.49 10.98 11.51
N GLY A 201 -7.92 10.39 10.39
CA GLY A 201 -9.08 10.82 9.61
C GLY A 201 -10.30 9.91 9.79
N THR A 202 -11.49 10.41 9.47
CA THR A 202 -12.72 9.58 9.42
C THR A 202 -12.87 8.74 8.14
N ARG A 203 -12.19 9.13 7.06
CA ARG A 203 -12.26 8.46 5.76
C ARG A 203 -10.86 8.24 5.20
N PRO A 204 -10.64 7.16 4.46
CA PRO A 204 -9.39 6.95 3.75
C PRO A 204 -9.23 7.97 2.62
N VAL A 205 -8.00 8.43 2.44
CA VAL A 205 -7.49 9.06 1.21
C VAL A 205 -6.26 8.25 0.77
N SER A 206 -5.54 8.62 -0.29
CA SER A 206 -4.29 7.92 -0.61
C SER A 206 -3.15 8.32 0.34
N LEU A 207 -2.82 7.45 1.28
CA LEU A 207 -1.91 7.72 2.40
C LEU A 207 -0.41 7.60 2.03
N PHE A 208 -0.10 7.64 0.73
CA PHE A 208 1.26 7.69 0.20
C PHE A 208 1.76 9.12 0.03
N ASP A 209 0.87 10.10 -0.04
CA ASP A 209 1.17 11.48 -0.38
C ASP A 209 1.46 12.30 0.90
N ARG A 210 2.54 13.09 0.90
CA ARG A 210 2.93 13.90 2.07
C ARG A 210 1.92 15.00 2.39
N SER A 211 1.11 15.42 1.42
CA SER A 211 0.05 16.41 1.61
C SER A 211 -0.86 16.06 2.79
N TRP A 212 -1.08 14.76 3.06
CA TRP A 212 -1.78 14.32 4.27
C TRP A 212 -1.14 14.87 5.54
N PHE A 213 0.17 14.73 5.68
CA PHE A 213 0.89 15.21 6.85
C PHE A 213 0.97 16.74 6.86
N TYR A 214 1.32 17.35 5.71
CA TYR A 214 1.47 18.80 5.61
C TYR A 214 0.16 19.57 5.86
N ALA A 215 -0.97 19.10 5.33
CA ALA A 215 -2.28 19.70 5.57
C ALA A 215 -2.68 19.69 7.07
N HIS A 216 -2.09 18.78 7.84
CA HIS A 216 -2.30 18.63 9.28
C HIS A 216 -1.09 19.12 10.10
N GLY A 217 -0.27 19.99 9.51
CA GLY A 217 0.82 20.69 10.19
C GLY A 217 2.00 19.79 10.60
N GLN A 218 2.10 18.58 10.05
CA GLN A 218 3.19 17.65 10.33
C GLN A 218 4.15 17.61 9.14
N ASP A 219 5.42 17.92 9.38
CA ASP A 219 6.49 17.71 8.41
C ASP A 219 7.19 16.38 8.70
N PRO A 220 7.10 15.37 7.82
CA PRO A 220 7.71 14.06 8.02
C PRO A 220 9.22 14.11 8.35
N GLN A 221 9.95 15.13 7.89
CA GLN A 221 11.39 15.28 8.17
C GLN A 221 11.71 15.64 9.63
N GLN A 222 10.70 16.02 10.43
CA GLN A 222 10.86 16.37 11.84
C GLN A 222 10.64 15.17 12.79
N PHE A 223 10.50 13.97 12.22
CA PHE A 223 10.22 12.74 12.95
C PHE A 223 11.35 11.74 12.76
N ASP A 224 11.60 10.94 13.79
CA ASP A 224 12.61 9.87 13.75
C ASP A 224 12.09 8.67 12.94
N LEU A 225 10.76 8.51 12.88
CA LEU A 225 10.10 7.45 12.14
C LEU A 225 8.82 7.95 11.48
N VAL A 226 8.59 7.56 10.23
CA VAL A 226 7.34 7.85 9.51
C VAL A 226 6.78 6.55 8.95
N VAL A 227 5.51 6.28 9.22
CA VAL A 227 4.78 5.17 8.59
C VAL A 227 4.07 5.70 7.35
N VAL A 228 4.25 5.00 6.23
CA VAL A 228 3.61 5.35 4.95
C VAL A 228 2.78 4.15 4.50
N LYS A 229 1.46 4.34 4.36
CA LYS A 229 0.52 3.27 4.02
C LYS A 229 0.39 3.11 2.51
N SER A 230 1.46 2.58 1.91
CA SER A 230 1.57 2.32 0.48
C SER A 230 2.75 1.38 0.18
N PRO A 231 2.67 0.54 -0.88
CA PRO A 231 3.83 -0.15 -1.42
C PRO A 231 4.78 0.79 -2.19
N HIS A 232 4.31 1.96 -2.62
CA HIS A 232 5.06 2.86 -3.49
C HIS A 232 4.74 4.34 -3.27
N CYS A 233 5.75 5.18 -3.40
CA CYS A 233 5.64 6.64 -3.39
C CYS A 233 6.64 7.19 -4.40
N GLU A 234 6.40 8.42 -4.85
CA GLU A 234 7.42 9.14 -5.59
C GLU A 234 8.69 9.29 -4.72
N PRO A 235 9.90 9.00 -5.22
CA PRO A 235 11.11 8.94 -4.40
C PRO A 235 11.37 10.21 -3.58
N HIS A 236 11.11 11.38 -4.16
CA HIS A 236 11.31 12.68 -3.53
C HIS A 236 10.42 12.91 -2.29
N MET A 237 9.35 12.14 -2.13
CA MET A 237 8.48 12.21 -0.97
C MET A 237 9.13 11.62 0.28
N PHE A 238 9.92 10.55 0.15
CA PHE A 238 10.48 9.84 1.30
C PHE A 238 11.85 9.22 1.03
N ALA A 239 11.94 8.39 -0.02
CA ALA A 239 13.11 7.57 -0.29
C ALA A 239 14.40 8.39 -0.53
N ASP A 240 14.29 9.56 -1.17
CA ASP A 240 15.45 10.39 -1.55
C ASP A 240 16.16 11.05 -0.36
N TRP A 241 15.49 11.17 0.80
CA TRP A 241 16.02 11.90 1.96
C TRP A 241 16.01 11.10 3.27
N CYS A 242 15.24 10.01 3.36
CA CYS A 242 15.22 9.21 4.58
C CYS A 242 16.57 8.51 4.81
N SER A 243 16.96 8.36 6.08
CA SER A 243 18.18 7.62 6.45
C SER A 243 18.04 6.12 6.19
N ARG A 244 16.81 5.60 6.25
CA ARG A 244 16.51 4.18 6.05
C ARG A 244 15.06 4.02 5.58
N LEU A 245 14.88 3.30 4.48
CA LEU A 245 13.56 2.84 4.01
C LEU A 245 13.41 1.34 4.27
N ILE A 246 12.28 0.93 4.81
CA ILE A 246 11.99 -0.47 5.17
C ILE A 246 10.61 -0.85 4.59
N ASN A 247 10.56 -1.86 3.72
CA ASN A 247 9.32 -2.51 3.35
C ASN A 247 8.96 -3.55 4.40
N VAL A 248 7.91 -3.29 5.18
CA VAL A 248 7.55 -4.14 6.33
C VAL A 248 6.57 -5.24 5.92
N ASP A 249 6.76 -6.44 6.46
CA ASP A 249 5.79 -7.54 6.42
C ASP A 249 4.77 -7.35 7.56
N ALA A 250 3.83 -6.43 7.36
CA ALA A 250 2.72 -6.18 8.27
C ALA A 250 1.48 -6.99 7.88
N PRO A 251 0.60 -7.35 8.84
CA PRO A 251 -0.67 -7.96 8.51
C PRO A 251 -1.60 -6.92 7.89
N GLY A 252 -2.32 -7.29 6.83
CA GLY A 252 -3.35 -6.44 6.24
C GLY A 252 -3.95 -6.98 4.95
N ALA A 253 -5.03 -6.34 4.51
CA ALA A 253 -5.83 -6.77 3.36
C ALA A 253 -5.10 -6.65 2.02
N THR A 254 -4.04 -5.85 1.97
CA THR A 254 -3.25 -5.59 0.75
C THR A 254 -1.79 -6.05 0.89
N SER A 255 -1.54 -7.06 1.74
CA SER A 255 -0.19 -7.55 2.02
C SER A 255 0.50 -8.10 0.77
N ALA A 256 1.76 -7.69 0.57
CA ALA A 256 2.63 -8.25 -0.48
C ALA A 256 3.07 -9.69 -0.15
N ASN A 257 2.93 -10.14 1.10
CA ASN A 257 3.04 -11.54 1.47
C ASN A 257 1.70 -12.23 1.16
N LEU A 258 1.52 -12.67 -0.08
CA LEU A 258 0.23 -13.18 -0.57
C LEU A 258 -0.27 -14.41 0.20
N HIS A 259 0.62 -15.20 0.78
CA HIS A 259 0.23 -16.34 1.62
C HIS A 259 -0.55 -15.91 2.88
N SER A 260 -0.41 -14.66 3.33
CA SER A 260 -1.12 -14.13 4.49
C SER A 260 -2.58 -13.75 4.21
N LEU A 261 -2.98 -13.65 2.93
CA LEU A 261 -4.31 -13.16 2.54
C LEU A 261 -5.42 -14.22 2.68
N GLY A 262 -5.05 -15.50 2.68
CA GLY A 262 -5.97 -16.60 2.91
C GLY A 262 -6.92 -16.88 1.74
N HIS A 263 -6.45 -16.71 0.50
CA HIS A 263 -7.25 -16.98 -0.71
C HIS A 263 -7.76 -18.43 -0.76
N THR A 264 -9.04 -18.57 -1.11
CA THR A 264 -9.77 -19.85 -1.20
C THR A 264 -10.62 -19.98 -2.46
N ILE A 265 -10.88 -18.89 -3.19
CA ILE A 265 -11.79 -18.85 -4.35
C ILE A 265 -11.02 -18.90 -5.67
N CYS A 266 -9.85 -18.27 -5.76
CA CYS A 266 -9.07 -18.20 -6.99
C CYS A 266 -8.78 -19.57 -7.59
N GLU A 267 -8.69 -19.65 -8.93
CA GLU A 267 -8.30 -20.88 -9.62
C GLU A 267 -6.88 -21.29 -9.21
N ARG A 268 -6.72 -22.56 -8.82
CA ARG A 268 -5.44 -23.15 -8.37
C ARG A 268 -5.02 -24.28 -9.31
N PRO A 269 -3.71 -24.51 -9.52
CA PRO A 269 -2.60 -23.85 -8.82
C PRO A 269 -2.30 -22.44 -9.38
N VAL A 270 -1.93 -21.51 -8.50
CA VAL A 270 -1.53 -20.14 -8.86
C VAL A 270 -0.24 -19.74 -8.15
N PHE A 271 0.75 -19.27 -8.91
CA PHE A 271 1.97 -18.72 -8.32
C PHE A 271 1.69 -17.34 -7.67
N PRO A 272 2.25 -17.02 -6.49
CA PRO A 272 3.17 -17.81 -5.67
C PRO A 272 2.47 -18.69 -4.62
N LEU A 273 1.14 -18.71 -4.56
CA LEU A 273 0.39 -19.47 -3.55
C LEU A 273 0.60 -20.98 -3.65
N ASP A 274 0.87 -21.48 -4.85
CA ASP A 274 1.10 -22.89 -5.16
C ASP A 274 2.41 -23.10 -5.94
N PRO A 275 3.05 -24.27 -5.79
CA PRO A 275 4.06 -24.71 -6.73
C PRO A 275 3.43 -25.00 -8.09
N ILE A 276 4.11 -24.58 -9.16
CA ILE A 276 3.64 -24.76 -10.54
C ILE A 276 4.55 -25.77 -11.24
N GLY A 277 3.99 -26.93 -11.61
CA GLY A 277 4.74 -28.03 -12.24
C GLY A 277 5.06 -27.83 -13.73
N GLY A 278 4.49 -26.80 -14.35
CA GLY A 278 4.68 -26.43 -15.75
C GLY A 278 3.74 -25.29 -16.12
N TYR A 279 4.14 -24.50 -17.12
CA TYR A 279 3.34 -23.40 -17.65
C TYR A 279 3.11 -23.62 -19.14
N THR A 280 1.84 -23.68 -19.52
CA THR A 280 1.40 -23.83 -20.90
C THR A 280 0.35 -22.77 -21.15
N PRO A 281 0.70 -21.60 -21.68
CA PRO A 281 -0.27 -20.55 -21.95
C PRO A 281 -1.17 -20.97 -23.13
N SER A 282 -2.42 -20.51 -23.09
CA SER A 282 -3.37 -20.60 -24.19
C SER A 282 -3.90 -19.21 -24.53
N ALA A 283 -4.22 -18.97 -25.80
CA ALA A 283 -4.84 -17.73 -26.25
C ALA A 283 -6.32 -17.98 -26.53
N ASP A 284 -7.18 -17.17 -25.93
CA ASP A 284 -8.60 -17.11 -26.28
C ASP A 284 -8.80 -16.05 -27.36
N PHE A 285 -9.66 -16.34 -28.34
CA PHE A 285 -9.90 -15.46 -29.47
C PHE A 285 -11.26 -14.75 -29.36
N PHE A 286 -11.26 -13.45 -29.70
CA PHE A 286 -12.45 -12.62 -29.73
C PHE A 286 -12.43 -11.76 -31.00
N ALA A 287 -13.44 -11.92 -31.86
CA ALA A 287 -13.65 -11.09 -33.05
C ALA A 287 -14.99 -10.36 -33.00
N ARG A 288 -15.10 -9.25 -33.73
CA ARG A 288 -16.34 -8.49 -33.94
C ARG A 288 -16.69 -8.45 -35.42
#